data_AF-A0A0N4WFU2-F1
#
_entry.id   AF-A0A0N4WFU2-F1
#
_cell.length_a   1.000
_cell.length_b   1.000
_cell.length_c   1.000
_cell.angle_alpha   90.00
_cell.angle_beta   90.00
_cell.angle_gamma   90.00
#
_symmetry.space_group_name_H-M   'P 1'
#
loop_
_entity.id
_entity.type
_entity.pdbx_description
1 polymer ?
#
loop_
_entity_poly.entity_id
_entity_poly.type
_entity_poly.pdbx_seq_one_letter_code
_entity_poly.pdbx_strand_id
1 'polypeptide(L)'
;MICVVISRVHYSVDVVMGYWISSIIFSIYHGFCEIPHVLRSRNRPFRRLFLFWTMFELERHVPEGRIPNQLEWPLPWPKSVVEFFKEWDAQSKETRAGRVALWLSEHRLKLHL
;
A
#
# COMPACT_ATOMS: atom_id res chain seq x y z
N MET A 1 -30.00 -25.52 22.63
CA MET A 1 -29.76 -24.08 22.90
C MET A 1 -28.29 -23.74 23.10
N ILE A 2 -27.49 -24.59 23.74
CA ILE A 2 -26.05 -24.37 23.97
C ILE A 2 -25.26 -24.15 22.66
N CYS A 3 -25.54 -24.91 21.59
CA CYS A 3 -24.84 -24.77 20.30
C CYS A 3 -25.05 -23.40 19.62
N VAL A 4 -26.20 -22.75 19.84
CA VAL A 4 -26.50 -21.42 19.28
C VAL A 4 -25.76 -20.32 20.04
N VAL A 5 -25.56 -20.49 21.35
CA VAL A 5 -24.75 -19.58 22.17
C VAL A 5 -23.27 -19.74 21.83
N ILE A 6 -22.80 -20.98 21.67
CA ILE A 6 -21.43 -21.27 21.23
C ILE A 6 -21.16 -20.69 19.84
N SER A 7 -22.07 -20.83 18.87
CA SER A 7 -21.86 -20.27 17.52
C SER A 7 -21.81 -18.74 17.50
N ARG A 8 -22.58 -18.07 18.36
CA ARG A 8 -22.56 -16.60 18.53
C ARG A 8 -21.24 -16.12 19.14
N VAL A 9 -20.70 -16.86 20.11
CA VAL A 9 -19.39 -16.57 20.71
C VAL A 9 -18.27 -16.79 19.69
N HIS A 10 -18.30 -17.90 18.94
CA HIS A 10 -17.33 -18.16 17.87
C HIS A 10 -17.31 -17.05 16.83
N TYR A 11 -18.47 -16.57 16.38
CA TYR A 11 -18.54 -15.46 15.43
C TYR A 11 -17.86 -14.19 15.97
N SER A 12 -18.08 -13.86 17.26
CA SER A 12 -17.43 -12.70 17.87
C SER A 12 -15.92 -12.88 18.03
N VAL A 13 -15.47 -14.09 18.38
CA VAL A 13 -14.05 -14.43 18.51
C VAL A 13 -13.37 -14.36 17.15
N ASP A 14 -13.98 -14.90 16.10
CA ASP A 14 -13.44 -14.86 14.74
C ASP A 14 -13.28 -13.43 14.24
N VAL A 15 -14.24 -12.54 14.54
CA VAL A 15 -14.17 -11.11 14.18
C VAL A 15 -13.05 -10.39 14.95
N VAL A 16 -12.93 -10.62 16.26
CA VAL A 16 -11.86 -10.02 17.08
C VAL A 16 -10.49 -10.53 16.65
N MET A 17 -10.36 -11.84 16.44
CA MET A 17 -9.13 -12.47 15.95
C MET A 17 -8.77 -11.98 14.56
N GLY A 18 -9.75 -11.86 13.65
CA GLY A 18 -9.57 -11.29 12.33
C GLY A 18 -9.06 -9.85 12.41
N TYR A 19 -9.69 -9.01 13.24
CA TYR A 19 -9.25 -7.63 13.47
C TYR A 19 -7.81 -7.56 14.00
N TRP A 20 -7.46 -8.37 15.00
CA TRP A 20 -6.11 -8.39 15.56
C TRP A 20 -5.08 -8.88 14.56
N ILE A 21 -5.33 -10.00 13.87
CA ILE A 21 -4.42 -10.55 12.86
C ILE A 21 -4.22 -9.54 11.73
N SER A 22 -5.31 -8.95 11.21
CA SER A 22 -5.23 -7.91 10.18
C SER A 22 -4.46 -6.69 10.65
N SER A 23 -4.69 -6.22 11.87
CA SER A 23 -3.99 -5.06 12.43
C SER A 23 -2.48 -5.33 12.62
N ILE A 24 -2.12 -6.53 13.08
CA ILE A 24 -0.72 -6.96 13.23
C ILE A 24 -0.04 -7.03 11.87
N ILE A 25 -0.64 -7.72 10.89
CA ILE A 25 -0.08 -7.84 9.54
C ILE A 25 0.07 -6.45 8.90
N PHE A 26 -0.95 -5.59 9.02
CA PHE A 26 -0.92 -4.23 8.50
C PHE A 26 0.20 -3.40 9.13
N SER A 27 0.34 -3.45 10.46
CA SER A 27 1.37 -2.69 11.18
C SER A 27 2.78 -3.16 10.81
N ILE A 28 2.99 -4.47 10.75
CA ILE A 28 4.25 -5.10 10.35
C ILE A 28 4.61 -4.72 8.91
N TYR A 29 3.65 -4.77 7.99
CA TYR A 29 3.83 -4.39 6.60
C TYR A 29 4.17 -2.90 6.45
N HIS A 30 3.46 -2.01 7.14
CA HIS A 30 3.77 -0.59 7.06
C HIS A 30 5.14 -0.24 7.65
N GLY A 31 5.53 -0.86 8.77
CA GLY A 31 6.90 -0.71 9.29
C GLY A 31 7.97 -1.27 8.35
N PHE A 32 7.64 -2.27 7.53
CA PHE A 32 8.52 -2.77 6.48
C PHE A 32 8.69 -1.78 5.31
N CYS A 33 7.62 -1.10 4.90
CA CYS A 33 7.60 -0.10 3.82
C CYS A 33 8.23 1.24 4.21
N GLU A 34 8.30 1.56 5.50
CA GLU A 34 8.99 2.76 5.98
C GLU A 34 10.51 2.69 5.76
N ILE A 35 11.06 1.48 5.76
CA ILE A 35 12.50 1.28 5.57
C ILE A 35 12.86 1.36 4.09
N PRO A 36 13.89 2.15 3.72
CA PRO A 36 14.38 2.21 2.35
C PRO A 36 14.71 0.82 1.82
N HIS A 37 14.30 0.55 0.58
CA HIS A 37 14.40 -0.76 -0.06
C HIS A 37 15.84 -1.34 0.00
N VAL A 38 16.85 -0.49 -0.20
CA VAL A 38 18.29 -0.83 -0.08
C VAL A 38 18.70 -1.33 1.32
N LEU A 39 18.09 -0.80 2.40
CA LEU A 39 18.46 -1.14 3.79
C LEU A 39 17.70 -2.35 4.33
N ARG A 40 16.64 -2.75 3.66
CA ARG A 40 15.67 -3.75 4.13
C ARG A 40 16.26 -5.15 4.27
N SER A 41 17.12 -5.57 3.35
CA SER A 41 17.83 -6.87 3.39
C SER A 41 18.79 -6.99 4.58
N ARG A 42 19.34 -5.86 5.05
CA ARG A 42 20.32 -5.80 6.14
C ARG A 42 19.66 -5.76 7.53
N ASN A 43 18.35 -5.53 7.59
CA ASN A 43 17.68 -5.24 8.84
C ASN A 43 17.35 -6.55 9.60
N ARG A 44 18.15 -6.82 10.65
CA ARG A 44 18.14 -8.05 11.46
C ARG A 44 16.79 -8.46 12.09
N PRO A 45 15.96 -7.54 12.64
CA PRO A 45 14.70 -7.94 13.29
C PRO A 45 13.73 -8.59 12.30
N PHE A 46 13.70 -8.13 11.05
CA PHE A 46 12.78 -8.64 10.03
C PHE A 46 13.17 -10.03 9.53
N ARG A 47 14.45 -10.33 9.42
CA ARG A 47 14.91 -11.65 8.96
C ARG A 47 14.51 -12.81 9.87
N ARG A 48 14.15 -12.56 11.14
CA ARG A 48 13.76 -13.62 12.09
C ARG A 48 12.30 -14.04 11.99
N LEU A 49 11.45 -13.22 11.39
CA LEU A 49 10.03 -13.50 11.24
C LEU A 49 9.78 -14.09 9.85
N PHE A 50 9.19 -15.29 9.78
CA PHE A 50 8.87 -15.96 8.51
C PHE A 50 8.01 -15.09 7.57
N LEU A 51 7.07 -14.32 8.14
CA LEU A 51 6.20 -13.40 7.40
C LEU A 51 6.97 -12.33 6.58
N PHE A 52 8.19 -11.96 7.02
CA PHE A 52 9.00 -11.00 6.27
C PHE A 52 9.66 -11.59 5.05
N TRP A 53 9.99 -12.88 5.08
CA TRP A 53 10.50 -13.55 3.89
C TRP A 53 9.45 -13.52 2.78
N THR A 54 8.18 -13.78 3.12
CA THR A 54 7.08 -13.67 2.14
C THR A 54 6.89 -12.25 1.62
N MET A 55 6.95 -11.23 2.49
CA MET A 55 6.84 -9.83 2.07
C MET A 55 8.01 -9.40 1.17
N PHE A 56 9.23 -9.84 1.48
CA PHE A 56 10.42 -9.56 0.68
C PHE A 56 10.33 -10.19 -0.71
N GLU A 57 9.89 -11.45 -0.81
CA GLU A 57 9.72 -12.09 -2.11
C GLU A 57 8.61 -11.42 -2.95
N LEU A 58 7.52 -10.99 -2.30
CA LEU A 58 6.44 -10.25 -2.96
C LEU A 58 6.87 -8.88 -3.49
N GLU A 59 7.79 -8.19 -2.79
CA GLU A 59 8.29 -6.87 -3.21
C GLU A 59 9.55 -6.93 -4.09
N ARG A 60 10.11 -8.12 -4.34
CA ARG A 60 11.36 -8.31 -5.10
C ARG A 60 11.39 -7.66 -6.48
N HIS A 61 10.24 -7.58 -7.14
CA HIS A 61 10.09 -7.02 -8.49
C HIS A 61 9.47 -5.63 -8.51
N VAL A 62 9.21 -5.04 -7.34
CA VAL A 62 8.64 -3.70 -7.23
C VAL A 62 9.80 -2.69 -7.35
N PRO A 63 9.75 -1.74 -8.30
CA PRO A 63 10.81 -0.74 -8.45
C PRO A 63 10.85 0.19 -7.24
N GLU A 64 12.05 0.67 -6.90
CA GLU A 64 12.21 1.65 -5.83
C GLU A 64 11.57 3.00 -6.22
N GLY A 65 10.83 3.60 -5.28
CA GLY A 65 10.20 4.91 -5.47
C GLY A 65 8.72 4.85 -5.82
N ARG A 66 8.22 5.89 -6.50
CA ARG A 66 6.79 6.03 -6.82
C ARG A 66 6.40 5.04 -7.92
N ILE A 67 5.42 4.19 -7.61
CA ILE A 67 4.82 3.30 -8.61
C ILE A 67 4.01 4.16 -9.60
N PRO A 68 4.18 3.97 -10.92
CA PRO A 68 3.40 4.71 -11.92
C PRO A 68 1.91 4.38 -11.75
N ASN A 69 1.08 5.41 -11.60
CA ASN A 69 -0.36 5.27 -11.45
C ASN A 69 -1.03 5.45 -12.82
N GLN A 70 -0.80 4.49 -13.70
CA GLN A 70 -1.34 4.52 -15.06
C GLN A 70 -2.78 4.00 -15.04
N LEU A 71 -3.72 4.84 -15.48
CA LEU A 71 -5.09 4.42 -15.71
C LEU A 71 -5.17 3.63 -17.03
N GLU A 72 -5.23 2.31 -16.94
CA GLU A 72 -5.61 1.46 -18.07
C GLU A 72 -7.13 1.55 -18.28
N TRP A 73 -7.53 2.31 -19.29
CA TRP A 73 -8.93 2.53 -19.62
C TRP A 73 -9.32 1.70 -20.85
N PRO A 74 -10.22 0.71 -20.71
CA PRO A 74 -10.50 -0.25 -21.79
C PRO A 74 -11.39 0.34 -22.90
N LEU A 75 -12.08 1.45 -22.65
CA LEU A 75 -12.99 2.09 -23.61
C LEU A 75 -12.27 3.23 -24.37
N PRO A 76 -12.61 3.52 -25.64
CA PRO A 76 -11.95 4.60 -26.36
C PRO A 76 -12.36 6.02 -25.90
N TRP A 77 -13.37 6.14 -25.03
CA TRP A 77 -13.84 7.39 -24.42
C TRP A 77 -14.13 7.16 -22.92
N PRO A 78 -14.07 8.19 -22.06
CA PRO A 78 -13.72 9.59 -22.35
C PRO A 78 -12.20 9.83 -22.34
N LYS A 79 -11.68 10.44 -23.42
CA LYS A 79 -10.24 10.74 -23.58
C LYS A 79 -9.72 11.75 -22.55
N SER A 80 -10.56 12.70 -22.14
CA SER A 80 -10.20 13.74 -21.17
C SER A 80 -9.82 13.18 -19.80
N VAL A 81 -10.47 12.10 -19.36
CA VAL A 81 -10.15 11.44 -18.08
C VAL A 81 -8.79 10.76 -18.19
N VAL A 82 -8.57 10.00 -19.26
CA VAL A 82 -7.29 9.31 -19.49
C VAL A 82 -6.14 10.30 -19.58
N GLU A 83 -6.32 11.41 -20.27
CA GLU A 83 -5.33 12.48 -20.40
C GLU A 83 -5.04 13.16 -19.06
N PHE A 84 -6.08 13.48 -18.29
CA PHE A 84 -5.92 14.01 -16.93
C PHE A 84 -5.10 13.08 -16.04
N PHE A 85 -5.36 11.77 -16.06
CA PHE A 85 -4.60 10.79 -15.27
C PHE A 85 -3.15 10.67 -15.74
N LYS A 86 -2.88 10.75 -17.05
CA LYS A 86 -1.52 10.78 -17.59
C LYS A 86 -0.75 12.01 -17.12
N GLU A 87 -1.38 13.19 -17.17
CA GLU A 87 -0.77 14.42 -16.67
C GLU A 87 -0.53 14.39 -15.16
N TRP A 88 -1.47 13.83 -14.41
CA TRP A 88 -1.35 13.64 -12.97
C TRP A 88 -0.19 12.71 -12.62
N ASP A 89 -0.04 11.60 -13.35
CA ASP A 89 1.06 10.67 -13.18
C ASP A 89 2.40 11.28 -13.62
N ALA A 90 2.42 12.12 -14.66
CA ALA A 90 3.65 12.77 -15.10
C ALA A 90 4.23 13.76 -14.06
N GLN A 91 3.41 14.29 -13.13
CA GLN A 91 3.80 15.29 -12.13
C GLN A 91 4.60 16.47 -12.73
N SER A 92 4.24 16.89 -13.95
CA SER A 92 4.94 17.95 -14.68
C SER A 92 4.50 19.35 -14.23
N LYS A 93 5.40 20.33 -14.32
CA LYS A 93 5.07 21.75 -14.09
C LYS A 93 4.30 22.40 -15.25
N GLU A 94 4.22 21.73 -16.39
CA GLU A 94 3.61 22.24 -17.62
C GLU A 94 2.08 22.26 -17.55
N THR A 95 1.48 21.23 -16.95
CA THR A 95 0.02 21.05 -16.90
C THR A 95 -0.56 21.45 -15.55
N ARG A 96 -1.83 21.85 -15.53
CA ARG A 96 -2.51 22.22 -14.27
C ARG A 96 -2.61 21.01 -13.33
N ALA A 97 -2.96 19.84 -13.85
CA ALA A 97 -3.06 18.60 -13.09
C ALA A 97 -1.70 18.17 -12.52
N GLY A 98 -0.64 18.21 -13.33
CA GLY A 98 0.72 17.90 -12.90
C GLY A 98 1.23 18.84 -11.80
N ARG A 99 0.96 20.15 -11.90
CA ARG A 99 1.33 21.11 -10.84
C ARG A 99 0.62 20.84 -9.52
N VAL A 100 -0.67 20.50 -9.56
CA VAL A 100 -1.42 20.14 -8.35
C VAL A 100 -0.87 18.84 -7.77
N ALA A 101 -0.58 17.84 -8.59
CA ALA A 101 0.02 16.58 -8.16
C ALA A 101 1.41 16.79 -7.52
N LEU A 102 2.23 17.68 -8.10
CA LEU A 102 3.55 18.02 -7.58
C LEU A 102 3.45 18.80 -6.26
N TRP A 103 2.59 19.82 -6.19
CA TRP A 103 2.32 20.57 -4.97
C TRP A 103 1.81 19.65 -3.85
N LEU A 104 0.88 18.74 -4.16
CA LEU A 104 0.41 17.74 -3.23
C LEU A 104 1.54 16.79 -2.81
N SER A 105 2.43 16.37 -3.72
CA SER A 105 3.55 15.51 -3.33
C SER A 105 4.54 16.21 -2.40
N GLU A 106 4.73 17.52 -2.56
CA GLU A 106 5.57 18.33 -1.67
C GLU A 106 4.92 18.56 -0.29
N HIS A 107 3.58 18.71 -0.24
CA HIS A 107 2.83 19.01 0.99
C HIS A 107 2.25 17.79 1.69
N ARG A 108 2.14 16.64 1.00
CA ARG A 108 1.77 15.36 1.59
C ARG A 108 2.94 15.00 2.50
N LEU A 109 2.74 15.23 3.80
CA LEU A 109 3.63 14.88 4.91
C LEU A 109 4.53 13.72 4.51
N LYS A 110 5.84 13.96 4.49
CA LYS A 110 6.86 12.94 4.32
C LYS A 110 6.71 11.92 5.46
N LEU A 111 5.81 10.95 5.28
CA LEU A 111 5.73 9.70 6.05
C LEU A 111 6.84 8.72 5.61
N HIS A 112 7.93 9.25 5.04
CA HIS A 112 9.11 8.53 4.60
C HIS A 112 10.32 9.23 5.20
N LEU A 113 10.51 9.06 6.51
CA LEU A 113 11.74 9.39 7.22
C LEU A 113 12.17 8.15 7.98
#